data_AF-A0A1Y3MM80-F1
#
_entry.id   AF-A0A1Y3MM80-F1
#
_cell.length_a   1.000
_cell.length_b   1.000
_cell.length_c   1.000
_cell.angle_alpha   90.00
_cell.angle_beta   90.00
_cell.angle_gamma   90.00
#
_symmetry.space_group_name_H-M   'P 1'
#
loop_
_entity.id
_entity.type
_entity.pdbx_description
1 polymer ?
#
loop_
_entity_poly.entity_id
_entity_poly.type
_entity_poly.pdbx_seq_one_letter_code
_entity_poly.pdbx_strand_id
1 'polypeptide(L)'
;DEADVLADRKLIISNGTICCLGSSLFLKNAYIMSYSFDIVVEEEKNNEIKEIFNKYIPNIRVTKNTTTNDEKMFTYFIPMANSDLFSKALHEVNGVIEGDVNCKGYTLTSPSLEELFVKLEASKENDNISVKKNAFTEKMRKKYNQDRIGPSDNFKQIWSFIKLRLKLFFRNKVAAINTMFFPLVITAACLIGAKYLKNSTNKPIVVSYGRINISDKLYDGKWFIEYNMDDKGKELLSNLDINNHNEYIGGFLSYVKDNVYNITIYDNVNMMYSTPLSINLLSNAILSKYNSKLKIKTSYQPLDIVYEIFNSSNDKDNLDNQNLTNIIIEFVIVAEIAIMFSLLISLYGPTLVKEREENITQQLYLNGMKNLNYWIGVICSDLLCVLLSILLVTIFEKYDKASTFSSIFNPVSTLILCLVSVYAILKEGDKDMEWKFYLLYILPMIFFAPSAIPT
;
A
#
# COMPACT_ATOMS: atom_id res chain seq x y z
N ASP A 1 -2.11 12.84 47.11
CA ASP A 1 -2.79 11.85 47.99
C ASP A 1 -2.62 10.36 47.63
N GLU A 2 -2.96 9.90 46.42
CA GLU A 2 -2.89 8.46 46.06
C GLU A 2 -1.49 7.86 46.29
N ALA A 3 -0.46 8.58 45.84
CA ALA A 3 0.94 8.20 46.08
C ALA A 3 1.33 8.20 47.57
N ASP A 4 0.54 8.82 48.46
CA ASP A 4 0.74 8.78 49.92
C ASP A 4 0.19 7.53 50.57
N VAL A 5 -0.86 6.94 49.99
CA VAL A 5 -1.48 5.71 50.49
C VAL A 5 -0.82 4.47 49.88
N LEU A 6 -0.51 4.50 48.58
CA LEU A 6 -0.13 3.28 47.84
C LEU A 6 1.37 3.01 47.76
N ALA A 7 2.22 4.02 47.97
CA ALA A 7 3.65 3.90 47.69
C ALA A 7 4.52 3.95 48.96
N ASP A 8 5.34 2.91 49.16
CA ASP A 8 6.31 2.83 50.26
C ASP A 8 7.41 3.90 50.16
N ARG A 9 7.82 4.21 48.93
CA ARG A 9 8.87 5.19 48.62
C ARG A 9 8.46 6.02 47.42
N LYS A 10 8.69 7.34 47.51
CA LYS A 10 8.42 8.29 46.44
C LYS A 10 9.73 8.86 45.92
N LEU A 11 9.81 8.96 44.60
CA LEU A 11 10.89 9.61 43.87
C LEU A 11 10.31 10.87 43.23
N ILE A 12 10.82 12.05 43.62
CA ILE A 12 10.40 13.33 43.01
C ILE A 12 11.45 13.72 41.96
N ILE A 13 10.99 13.89 40.72
CA ILE A 13 11.80 14.29 39.57
C ILE A 13 11.35 15.68 39.14
N SER A 14 12.30 16.58 38.88
CA SER A 14 12.01 17.90 38.33
C SER A 14 13.14 18.29 37.36
N ASN A 15 12.78 18.85 36.20
CA ASN A 15 13.65 19.14 35.06
C ASN A 15 14.53 17.93 34.66
N GLY A 16 13.93 16.73 34.69
CA GLY A 16 14.59 15.48 34.37
C GLY A 16 15.65 15.02 35.38
N THR A 17 15.82 15.71 36.51
CA THR A 17 16.77 15.31 37.56
C THR A 17 16.04 14.81 38.79
N ILE A 18 16.58 13.75 39.40
CA ILE A 18 16.10 13.24 40.69
C ILE A 18 16.39 14.29 41.75
N CYS A 19 15.34 14.82 42.39
CA CYS A 19 15.43 15.82 43.43
C CYS A 19 15.49 15.17 44.82
N CYS A 20 14.53 14.29 45.14
CA CYS A 20 14.52 13.57 46.40
C CYS A 20 13.90 12.18 46.28
N LEU A 21 14.24 11.31 47.25
CA LEU A 21 13.83 9.92 47.30
C LEU A 21 13.69 9.47 48.74
N GLY A 22 12.50 8.96 49.12
CA GLY A 22 12.24 8.48 50.47
C GLY A 22 10.76 8.14 50.71
N SER A 23 10.45 7.62 51.89
CA SER A 23 9.05 7.55 52.37
C SER A 23 8.47 8.95 52.56
N SER A 24 7.15 9.10 52.58
CA SER A 24 6.50 10.41 52.78
C SER A 24 6.92 11.09 54.07
N LEU A 25 6.92 10.35 55.19
CA LEU A 25 7.31 10.90 56.48
C LEU A 25 8.76 11.41 56.44
N PHE A 26 9.67 10.61 55.90
CA PHE A 26 11.06 11.01 55.69
C PHE A 26 11.17 12.30 54.85
N LEU A 27 10.45 12.38 53.72
CA LEU A 27 10.50 13.55 52.85
C LEU A 27 9.94 14.80 53.55
N LYS A 28 8.76 14.70 54.17
CA LYS A 28 8.14 15.81 54.91
C LYS A 28 9.04 16.31 56.04
N ASN A 29 9.71 15.41 56.77
CA ASN A 29 10.68 15.78 57.81
C ASN A 29 11.97 16.39 57.24
N ALA A 30 12.55 15.80 56.20
CA ALA A 30 13.81 16.26 55.61
C ALA A 30 13.71 17.67 55.02
N TYR A 31 12.54 18.06 54.55
CA TYR A 31 12.25 19.39 54.00
C TYR A 31 11.63 20.35 55.02
N ILE A 32 11.72 20.04 56.33
CA ILE A 32 11.27 20.90 57.43
C ILE A 32 9.83 21.36 57.18
N MET A 33 8.93 20.41 56.89
CA MET A 33 7.51 20.71 56.80
C MET A 33 6.91 20.86 58.20
N SER A 34 5.74 21.49 58.26
CA SER A 34 5.02 21.75 59.49
C SER A 34 3.59 21.23 59.37
N TYR A 35 3.03 20.75 60.46
CA TYR A 35 1.58 20.57 60.59
C TYR A 35 0.91 21.95 60.68
N SER A 36 -0.27 22.10 60.10
CA SER A 36 -1.13 23.25 60.38
C SER A 36 -2.10 22.90 61.50
N PHE A 37 -1.98 23.63 62.60
CA PHE A 37 -2.91 23.56 63.72
C PHE A 37 -3.85 24.75 63.65
N ASP A 38 -5.09 24.47 63.34
CA ASP A 38 -6.13 25.43 63.02
C ASP A 38 -7.13 25.49 64.16
N ILE A 39 -7.31 26.67 64.75
CA ILE A 39 -8.21 26.84 65.89
C ILE A 39 -9.04 28.12 65.75
N VAL A 40 -10.32 28.04 66.10
CA VAL A 40 -11.25 29.18 66.11
C VAL A 40 -11.47 29.60 67.56
N VAL A 41 -10.88 30.73 67.94
CA VAL A 41 -10.90 31.27 69.33
C VAL A 41 -10.92 32.80 69.32
N GLU A 42 -11.27 33.39 70.46
CA GLU A 42 -11.11 34.82 70.70
C GLU A 42 -9.64 35.23 70.86
N GLU A 43 -9.33 36.51 70.65
CA GLU A 43 -7.95 37.01 70.64
C GLU A 43 -7.23 36.89 72.00
N GLU A 44 -7.98 36.96 73.11
CA GLU A 44 -7.42 36.85 74.46
C GLU A 44 -6.86 35.44 74.71
N LYS A 45 -7.64 34.41 74.39
CA LYS A 45 -7.24 33.00 74.54
C LYS A 45 -6.20 32.56 73.53
N ASN A 46 -6.19 33.15 72.33
CA ASN A 46 -5.11 32.95 71.36
C ASN A 46 -3.72 33.34 71.92
N ASN A 47 -3.64 34.35 72.79
CA ASN A 47 -2.36 34.73 73.42
C ASN A 47 -1.87 33.66 74.39
N GLU A 48 -2.75 33.09 75.20
CA GLU A 48 -2.44 31.99 76.12
C GLU A 48 -1.97 30.74 75.36
N ILE A 49 -2.69 30.36 74.29
CA ILE A 49 -2.31 29.23 73.42
C ILE A 49 -0.95 29.50 72.74
N LYS A 50 -0.69 30.74 72.32
CA LYS A 50 0.60 31.13 71.74
C LYS A 50 1.73 31.05 72.75
N GLU A 51 1.51 31.38 74.02
CA GLU A 51 2.51 31.22 75.09
C GLU A 51 2.81 29.73 75.36
N ILE A 52 1.78 28.89 75.40
CA ILE A 52 1.94 27.43 75.53
C ILE A 52 2.76 26.88 74.36
N PHE A 53 2.42 27.24 73.13
CA PHE A 53 3.18 26.80 71.96
C PHE A 53 4.62 27.31 71.97
N ASN A 54 4.87 28.57 72.38
CA ASN A 54 6.22 29.12 72.49
C ASN A 54 7.08 28.46 73.58
N LYS A 55 6.46 27.96 74.67
CA LYS A 55 7.15 27.21 75.73
C LYS A 55 7.75 25.90 75.21
N TYR A 56 7.06 25.23 74.30
CA TYR A 56 7.49 23.94 73.74
C TYR A 56 8.25 24.05 72.42
N ILE A 57 7.92 25.04 71.60
CA ILE A 57 8.47 25.22 70.25
C ILE A 57 8.76 26.72 70.06
N PRO A 58 10.02 27.16 70.19
CA PRO A 58 10.36 28.57 70.05
C PRO A 58 10.15 29.03 68.60
N ASN A 59 9.63 30.25 68.44
CA ASN A 59 9.41 30.92 67.14
C ASN A 59 8.39 30.22 66.21
N ILE A 60 7.24 29.76 66.74
CA ILE A 60 6.13 29.28 65.91
C ILE A 60 5.59 30.41 65.02
N ARG A 61 5.38 30.10 63.74
CA ARG A 61 4.69 30.97 62.79
C ARG A 61 3.18 30.84 63.00
N VAL A 62 2.51 31.99 63.11
CA VAL A 62 1.06 32.09 63.28
C VAL A 62 0.49 32.97 62.20
N THR A 63 -0.53 32.49 61.49
CA THR A 63 -1.30 33.26 60.52
C THR A 63 -2.71 33.46 61.06
N LYS A 64 -3.26 34.67 60.89
CA LYS A 64 -4.64 34.98 61.22
C LYS A 64 -5.47 34.94 59.93
N ASN A 65 -6.50 34.12 59.91
CA ASN A 65 -7.46 34.00 58.82
C ASN A 65 -8.87 34.28 59.35
N THR A 66 -9.76 34.76 58.48
CA THR A 66 -11.18 34.90 58.80
C THR A 66 -11.93 33.78 58.10
N THR A 67 -12.75 33.04 58.84
CA THR A 67 -13.60 31.99 58.26
C THR A 67 -14.74 32.59 57.43
N THR A 68 -15.44 31.77 56.65
CA THR A 68 -16.61 32.18 55.86
C THR A 68 -17.77 32.72 56.72
N ASN A 69 -17.74 32.48 58.02
CA ASN A 69 -18.76 32.89 58.99
C ASN A 69 -18.30 34.12 59.81
N ASP A 70 -17.31 34.88 59.33
CA ASP A 70 -16.67 36.02 60.02
C ASP A 70 -16.00 35.70 61.38
N GLU A 71 -15.73 34.42 61.65
CA GLU A 71 -15.04 34.00 62.88
C GLU A 71 -13.53 34.03 62.68
N LYS A 72 -12.79 34.50 63.70
CA LYS A 72 -11.33 34.58 63.68
C LYS A 72 -10.72 33.19 63.87
N MET A 73 -9.91 32.77 62.90
CA MET A 73 -9.20 31.50 62.88
C MET A 73 -7.69 31.74 62.94
N PHE A 74 -7.01 31.04 63.83
CA PHE A 74 -5.58 31.09 64.00
C PHE A 74 -4.95 29.80 63.53
N THR A 75 -4.03 29.91 62.57
CA THR A 75 -3.27 28.78 62.02
C THR A 75 -1.85 28.82 62.56
N TYR A 76 -1.48 27.84 63.36
CA TYR A 76 -0.13 27.65 63.90
C TYR A 76 0.62 26.60 63.08
N PHE A 77 1.82 26.94 62.60
CA PHE A 77 2.67 26.02 61.84
C PHE A 77 3.65 25.29 62.76
N ILE A 78 3.33 24.06 63.12
CA ILE A 78 4.07 23.25 64.07
C ILE A 78 5.09 22.36 63.33
N PRO A 79 6.41 22.57 63.47
CA PRO A 79 7.43 21.84 62.70
C PRO A 79 7.50 20.35 63.05
N MET A 80 7.47 19.47 62.04
CA MET A 80 7.45 18.01 62.26
C MET A 80 8.68 17.44 63.00
N ALA A 81 9.79 18.19 63.05
CA ALA A 81 11.01 17.78 63.74
C ALA A 81 10.84 17.61 65.26
N ASN A 82 9.84 18.28 65.86
CA ASN A 82 9.61 18.29 67.31
C ASN A 82 8.42 17.40 67.72
N SER A 83 8.14 16.33 66.96
CA SER A 83 7.00 15.43 67.18
C SER A 83 6.87 14.93 68.62
N ASP A 84 7.99 14.69 69.30
CA ASP A 84 8.03 14.13 70.65
C ASP A 84 7.45 15.10 71.71
N LEU A 85 7.46 16.40 71.42
CA LEU A 85 6.96 17.44 72.30
C LEU A 85 5.48 17.76 72.06
N PHE A 86 4.90 17.29 70.94
CA PHE A 86 3.53 17.63 70.54
C PHE A 86 2.49 17.09 71.52
N SER A 87 2.71 15.87 72.03
CA SER A 87 1.77 15.26 72.98
C SER A 87 1.60 16.12 74.23
N LYS A 88 2.68 16.69 74.75
CA LYS A 88 2.65 17.57 75.94
C LYS A 88 2.02 18.93 75.61
N ALA A 89 2.41 19.53 74.49
CA ALA A 89 1.88 20.82 74.06
C ALA A 89 0.36 20.76 73.80
N LEU A 90 -0.10 19.75 73.05
CA LEU A 90 -1.52 19.57 72.75
C LEU A 90 -2.34 19.24 74.00
N HIS A 91 -1.76 18.54 74.99
CA HIS A 91 -2.45 18.29 76.26
C HIS A 91 -2.66 19.58 77.07
N GLU A 92 -1.67 20.48 77.14
CA GLU A 92 -1.85 21.79 77.78
C GLU A 92 -2.87 22.66 77.01
N VAL A 93 -2.82 22.64 75.67
CA VAL A 93 -3.79 23.37 74.83
C VAL A 93 -5.21 22.83 75.00
N ASN A 94 -5.40 21.51 75.08
CA ASN A 94 -6.72 20.91 75.32
C ASN A 94 -7.31 21.34 76.66
N GLY A 95 -6.49 21.51 77.70
CA GLY A 95 -6.96 22.02 78.98
C GLY A 95 -7.52 23.45 78.90
N VAL A 96 -6.93 24.31 78.06
CA VAL A 96 -7.43 25.67 77.80
C VAL A 96 -8.72 25.65 76.96
N ILE A 97 -8.80 24.74 75.99
CA ILE A 97 -9.96 24.58 75.10
C ILE A 97 -11.18 24.03 75.86
N GLU A 98 -11.00 23.03 76.73
CA GLU A 98 -12.08 22.46 77.55
C GLU A 98 -12.68 23.46 78.53
N GLY A 99 -11.91 24.47 78.94
CA GLY A 99 -12.36 25.57 79.79
C GLY A 99 -13.13 26.67 79.04
N ASP A 100 -13.32 26.56 77.72
CA ASP A 100 -13.96 27.59 76.90
C ASP A 100 -15.21 27.11 76.16
N VAL A 101 -16.33 27.81 76.38
CA VAL A 101 -17.59 27.52 75.70
C VAL A 101 -17.58 28.04 74.26
N ASN A 102 -16.72 29.02 73.94
CA ASN A 102 -16.63 29.64 72.61
C ASN A 102 -15.61 28.96 71.67
N CYS A 103 -14.87 27.96 72.14
CA CYS A 103 -13.95 27.18 71.32
C CYS A 103 -14.71 26.10 70.53
N LYS A 104 -14.72 26.18 69.19
CA LYS A 104 -15.36 25.18 68.32
C LYS A 104 -14.52 23.92 68.06
N GLY A 105 -13.44 23.73 68.81
CA GLY A 105 -12.43 22.70 68.60
C GLY A 105 -11.27 23.15 67.70
N TYR A 106 -10.32 22.25 67.49
CA TYR A 106 -9.15 22.47 66.63
C TYR A 106 -9.07 21.41 65.54
N THR A 107 -8.45 21.77 64.42
CA THR A 107 -8.12 20.84 63.33
C THR A 107 -6.60 20.77 63.19
N LEU A 108 -6.05 19.56 63.16
CA LEU A 108 -4.63 19.33 62.92
C LEU A 108 -4.47 18.67 61.56
N THR A 109 -3.91 19.38 60.58
CA THR A 109 -3.74 18.89 59.21
C THR A 109 -2.27 18.55 58.96
N SER A 110 -2.02 17.36 58.40
CA SER A 110 -0.68 16.94 58.01
C SER A 110 -0.28 17.59 56.67
N PRO A 111 0.99 18.00 56.50
CA PRO A 111 1.45 18.56 55.24
C PRO A 111 1.30 17.56 54.09
N SER A 112 0.88 18.05 52.93
CA SER A 112 0.66 17.25 51.73
C SER A 112 1.94 17.07 50.90
N LEU A 113 1.96 16.11 49.95
CA LEU A 113 3.10 15.97 49.04
C LEU A 113 3.11 17.09 47.97
N GLU A 114 1.94 17.65 47.71
CA GLU A 114 1.71 18.76 46.81
C GLU A 114 2.38 20.04 47.37
N GLU A 115 2.22 20.31 48.67
CA GLU A 115 2.94 21.39 49.36
C GLU A 115 4.46 21.18 49.35
N LEU A 116 4.90 19.93 49.53
CA LEU A 116 6.32 19.58 49.42
C LEU A 116 6.85 19.90 48.02
N PHE A 117 6.08 19.58 46.98
CA PHE A 117 6.44 19.84 45.60
C PHE A 117 6.55 21.36 45.31
N VAL A 118 5.58 22.16 45.75
CA VAL A 118 5.62 23.63 45.62
C VAL A 118 6.84 24.21 46.36
N LYS A 119 7.10 23.74 47.59
CA LYS A 119 8.27 24.17 48.37
C LYS A 119 9.58 23.79 47.69
N LEU A 120 9.64 22.62 47.05
CA LEU A 120 10.81 22.16 46.28
C LEU A 120 11.08 23.06 45.09
N GLU A 121 10.05 23.48 44.35
CA GLU A 121 10.21 24.41 43.23
C GLU A 121 10.64 25.80 43.71
N ALA A 122 9.97 26.35 44.73
CA ALA A 122 10.32 27.65 45.31
C ALA A 122 11.74 27.68 45.93
N SER A 123 12.20 26.56 46.50
CA SER A 123 13.55 26.45 47.08
C SER A 123 14.68 26.40 46.05
N LYS A 124 14.40 26.05 44.79
CA LYS A 124 15.44 26.02 43.74
C LYS A 124 15.84 27.40 43.26
N GLU A 125 14.99 28.41 43.43
CA GLU A 125 15.34 29.80 43.10
C GLU A 125 16.27 30.44 44.13
N ASN A 126 16.32 29.87 45.34
CA ASN A 126 17.16 30.31 46.44
C ASN A 126 18.17 29.20 46.79
N ASP A 127 19.35 29.22 46.16
CA ASP A 127 20.44 28.21 46.23
C ASP A 127 20.95 27.83 47.66
N ASN A 128 20.35 28.34 48.74
CA ASN A 128 20.86 28.28 50.11
C ASN A 128 20.24 27.18 50.99
N ILE A 129 19.29 26.38 50.51
CA ILE A 129 18.75 25.27 51.32
C ILE A 129 19.63 24.03 51.13
N SER A 130 20.51 23.79 52.10
CA SER A 130 21.25 22.55 52.30
C SER A 130 20.31 21.43 52.71
N VAL A 131 19.51 20.95 51.74
CA VAL A 131 18.75 19.70 51.88
C VAL A 131 19.75 18.64 52.32
N LYS A 132 19.47 17.93 53.42
CA LYS A 132 20.24 16.74 53.82
C LYS A 132 20.18 15.75 52.66
N LYS A 133 21.19 15.80 51.79
CA LYS A 133 21.28 14.93 50.61
C LYS A 133 21.54 13.53 51.13
N ASN A 134 20.53 12.67 51.06
CA ASN A 134 20.74 11.26 51.37
C ASN A 134 21.78 10.70 50.40
N ALA A 135 22.79 10.00 50.92
CA ALA A 135 23.79 9.30 50.12
C ALA A 135 23.14 8.36 49.08
N PHE A 136 21.97 7.80 49.41
CA PHE A 136 21.17 6.99 48.50
C PHE A 136 20.59 7.78 47.32
N THR A 137 20.10 9.01 47.55
CA THR A 137 19.59 9.88 46.50
C THR A 137 20.71 10.30 45.55
N GLU A 138 21.91 10.58 46.07
CA GLU A 138 23.07 10.88 45.22
C GLU A 138 23.55 9.67 44.41
N LYS A 139 23.58 8.47 45.02
CA LYS A 139 23.92 7.24 44.32
C LYS A 139 22.95 6.97 43.17
N MET A 140 21.64 7.12 43.41
CA MET A 140 20.61 6.99 42.38
C MET A 140 20.70 8.09 41.32
N ARG A 141 20.99 9.34 41.71
CA ARG A 141 21.19 10.45 40.76
C ARG A 141 22.39 10.21 39.86
N LYS A 142 23.51 9.69 40.40
CA LYS A 142 24.69 9.31 39.61
C LYS A 142 24.38 8.18 38.63
N LYS A 143 23.68 7.13 39.08
CA LYS A 143 23.26 6.02 38.21
C LYS A 143 22.29 6.49 37.11
N TYR A 144 21.28 7.28 37.48
CA TYR A 144 20.29 7.83 36.55
C TYR A 144 20.92 8.77 35.50
N ASN A 145 21.95 9.54 35.90
CA ASN A 145 22.67 10.42 34.97
C ASN A 145 23.70 9.66 34.11
N GLN A 146 24.22 8.51 34.55
CA GLN A 146 25.10 7.66 33.75
C GLN A 146 24.38 7.00 32.57
N ASP A 147 23.10 6.66 32.73
CA ASP A 147 22.28 6.03 31.68
C ASP A 147 21.74 7.03 30.64
N ARG A 148 22.02 8.33 30.80
CA ARG A 148 21.75 9.32 29.74
C ARG A 148 22.80 9.17 28.65
N ILE A 149 22.50 8.31 27.69
CA ILE A 149 23.11 8.32 26.35
C ILE A 149 23.17 9.78 25.91
N GLY A 150 24.36 10.27 25.54
CA GLY A 150 24.55 11.65 25.09
C GLY A 150 23.58 12.04 23.96
N PRO A 151 23.41 13.33 23.66
CA PRO A 151 22.47 13.78 22.63
C PRO A 151 22.74 13.00 21.35
N SER A 152 21.76 12.18 20.97
CA SER A 152 21.93 11.25 19.86
C SER A 152 22.07 12.04 18.56
N ASP A 153 23.08 11.71 17.77
CA ASP A 153 23.25 12.26 16.43
C ASP A 153 21.96 12.07 15.62
N ASN A 154 21.51 13.12 14.92
CA ASN A 154 20.29 13.06 14.10
C ASN A 154 20.33 11.86 13.13
N PHE A 155 21.50 11.55 12.56
CA PHE A 155 21.68 10.43 11.64
C PHE A 155 21.47 9.07 12.32
N LYS A 156 21.98 8.89 13.54
CA LYS A 156 21.80 7.65 14.31
C LYS A 156 20.33 7.44 14.69
N GLN A 157 19.61 8.52 15.03
CA GLN A 157 18.17 8.47 15.27
C GLN A 157 17.42 7.99 14.02
N ILE A 158 17.66 8.62 12.87
CA ILE A 158 17.03 8.27 11.59
C ILE A 158 17.32 6.81 11.21
N TRP A 159 18.59 6.40 11.23
CA TRP A 159 18.99 5.04 10.86
C TRP A 159 18.38 3.97 11.78
N SER A 160 18.36 4.23 13.10
CA SER A 160 17.76 3.31 14.06
C SER A 160 16.26 3.16 13.84
N PHE A 161 15.59 4.27 13.52
CA PHE A 161 14.17 4.26 13.21
C PHE A 161 13.86 3.51 11.91
N ILE A 162 14.64 3.74 10.84
CA ILE A 162 14.53 2.98 9.57
C ILE A 162 14.68 1.48 9.83
N LYS A 163 15.71 1.09 10.60
CA LYS A 163 15.96 -0.31 10.95
C LYS A 163 14.79 -0.92 11.74
N LEU A 164 14.21 -0.15 12.66
CA LEU A 164 13.06 -0.59 13.45
C LEU A 164 11.83 -0.81 12.57
N ARG A 165 11.51 0.14 11.69
CA ARG A 165 10.39 0.03 10.75
C ARG A 165 10.56 -1.13 9.79
N LEU A 166 11.74 -1.30 9.19
CA LEU A 166 12.04 -2.45 8.33
C LEU A 166 11.88 -3.77 9.08
N LYS A 167 12.32 -3.85 10.34
CA LYS A 167 12.13 -5.04 11.17
C LYS A 167 10.66 -5.33 11.45
N LEU A 168 9.85 -4.30 11.70
CA LEU A 168 8.40 -4.46 11.88
C LEU A 168 7.72 -4.92 10.59
N PHE A 169 8.13 -4.37 9.45
CA PHE A 169 7.65 -4.76 8.14
C PHE A 169 7.92 -6.24 7.85
N PHE A 170 9.17 -6.70 8.01
CA PHE A 170 9.50 -8.12 7.81
C PHE A 170 8.89 -9.05 8.88
N ARG A 171 8.56 -8.52 10.07
CA ARG A 171 7.82 -9.29 11.09
C ARG A 171 6.37 -9.53 10.67
N ASN A 172 5.76 -8.57 9.97
CA ASN A 172 4.43 -8.74 9.39
C ASN A 172 4.53 -9.47 8.05
N LYS A 173 4.61 -10.80 8.12
CA LYS A 173 4.76 -11.68 6.94
C LYS A 173 3.67 -11.45 5.89
N VAL A 174 2.43 -11.20 6.29
CA VAL A 174 1.30 -10.98 5.37
C VAL A 174 1.51 -9.70 4.58
N ALA A 175 1.84 -8.61 5.26
CA ALA A 175 2.14 -7.32 4.62
C ALA A 175 3.33 -7.45 3.67
N ALA A 176 4.45 -8.02 4.16
CA ALA A 176 5.67 -8.16 3.36
C ALA A 176 5.45 -9.00 2.09
N ILE A 177 4.74 -10.14 2.20
CA ILE A 177 4.40 -10.98 1.05
C ILE A 177 3.51 -10.23 0.06
N ASN A 178 2.48 -9.53 0.55
CA ASN A 178 1.55 -8.80 -0.31
C ASN A 178 2.22 -7.62 -1.04
N THR A 179 3.24 -7.00 -0.46
CA THR A 179 3.93 -5.85 -1.08
C THR A 179 5.15 -6.23 -1.92
N MET A 180 5.89 -7.28 -1.56
CA MET A 180 7.10 -7.68 -2.30
C MET A 180 6.85 -8.87 -3.25
N PHE A 181 6.12 -9.88 -2.80
CA PHE A 181 6.00 -11.14 -3.56
C PHE A 181 4.85 -11.07 -4.57
N PHE A 182 3.69 -10.55 -4.16
CA PHE A 182 2.50 -10.52 -5.01
C PHE A 182 2.69 -9.68 -6.28
N PRO A 183 3.24 -8.45 -6.24
CA PRO A 183 3.54 -7.69 -7.45
C PRO A 183 4.59 -8.36 -8.35
N LEU A 184 5.56 -9.05 -7.75
CA LEU A 184 6.60 -9.77 -8.49
C LEU A 184 6.00 -10.95 -9.28
N VAL A 185 5.06 -11.68 -8.67
CA VAL A 185 4.38 -12.79 -9.35
C VAL A 185 3.47 -12.29 -10.47
N ILE A 186 2.71 -11.21 -10.25
CA ILE A 186 1.86 -10.63 -11.30
C ILE A 186 2.71 -10.12 -12.46
N THR A 187 3.81 -9.41 -12.18
CA THR A 187 4.72 -8.88 -13.24
C THR A 187 5.35 -10.00 -14.03
N ALA A 188 5.80 -11.06 -13.38
CA ALA A 188 6.28 -12.24 -14.08
C ALA A 188 5.17 -12.89 -14.94
N ALA A 189 3.95 -13.06 -14.41
CA ALA A 189 2.84 -13.68 -15.13
C ALA A 189 2.39 -12.87 -16.35
N CYS A 190 2.24 -11.54 -16.20
CA CYS A 190 1.88 -10.62 -17.27
C CYS A 190 2.94 -10.61 -18.38
N LEU A 191 4.23 -10.59 -18.02
CA LEU A 191 5.32 -10.65 -19.00
C LEU A 191 5.38 -11.98 -19.74
N ILE A 192 5.19 -13.10 -19.04
CA ILE A 192 5.07 -14.43 -19.68
C ILE A 192 3.88 -14.45 -20.62
N GLY A 193 2.74 -13.89 -20.20
CA GLY A 193 1.54 -13.72 -21.02
C GLY A 193 1.79 -12.87 -22.27
N ALA A 194 2.46 -11.73 -22.12
CA ALA A 194 2.83 -10.84 -23.22
C ALA A 194 3.76 -11.52 -24.23
N LYS A 195 4.76 -12.26 -23.74
CA LYS A 195 5.65 -13.06 -24.59
C LYS A 195 4.90 -14.17 -25.33
N TYR A 196 3.98 -14.84 -24.65
CA TYR A 196 3.14 -15.88 -25.24
C TYR A 196 2.21 -15.31 -26.32
N LEU A 197 1.59 -14.16 -26.07
CA LEU A 197 0.75 -13.45 -27.03
C LEU A 197 1.56 -13.05 -28.26
N LYS A 198 2.71 -12.38 -28.07
CA LYS A 198 3.62 -11.99 -29.16
C LYS A 198 4.09 -13.17 -30.00
N ASN A 199 4.41 -14.30 -29.37
CA ASN A 199 4.81 -15.52 -30.07
C ASN A 199 3.64 -16.21 -30.80
N SER A 200 2.40 -16.04 -30.34
CA SER A 200 1.22 -16.62 -30.96
C SER A 200 0.77 -15.81 -32.18
N THR A 201 0.88 -14.48 -32.11
CA THR A 201 0.52 -13.57 -33.21
C THR A 201 1.56 -13.56 -34.33
N ASN A 202 2.84 -13.81 -34.03
CA ASN A 202 3.91 -13.82 -35.04
C ASN A 202 4.04 -15.15 -35.81
N LYS A 203 3.14 -16.13 -35.61
CA LYS A 203 3.14 -17.36 -36.40
C LYS A 203 2.41 -17.12 -37.72
N PRO A 204 2.97 -17.51 -38.88
CA PRO A 204 2.26 -17.40 -40.14
C PRO A 204 1.00 -18.28 -40.10
N ILE A 205 -0.13 -17.70 -40.47
CA ILE A 205 -1.38 -18.43 -40.58
C ILE A 205 -1.32 -19.21 -41.89
N VAL A 206 -1.17 -20.53 -41.80
CA VAL A 206 -1.21 -21.43 -42.96
C VAL A 206 -2.66 -21.88 -43.14
N VAL A 207 -3.31 -21.40 -44.21
CA VAL A 207 -4.63 -21.90 -44.62
C VAL A 207 -4.39 -23.02 -45.62
N SER A 208 -4.47 -24.28 -45.15
CA SER A 208 -4.37 -25.44 -46.02
C SER A 208 -5.72 -25.73 -46.68
N TYR A 209 -5.78 -25.75 -48.01
CA TYR A 209 -7.00 -26.11 -48.73
C TYR A 209 -7.01 -27.61 -49.04
N GLY A 210 -8.12 -28.27 -48.71
CA GLY A 210 -8.32 -29.68 -49.03
C GLY A 210 -8.38 -29.93 -50.54
N ARG A 211 -7.91 -31.09 -50.98
CA ARG A 211 -8.03 -31.54 -52.38
C ARG A 211 -9.51 -31.78 -52.73
N ILE A 212 -9.98 -31.11 -53.78
CA ILE A 212 -11.34 -31.28 -54.32
C ILE A 212 -11.29 -32.21 -55.52
N ASN A 213 -12.05 -33.30 -55.49
CA ASN A 213 -12.19 -34.19 -56.64
C ASN A 213 -13.22 -33.63 -57.61
N ILE A 214 -12.79 -33.32 -58.83
CA ILE A 214 -13.68 -32.85 -59.90
C ILE A 214 -14.39 -34.09 -60.44
N SER A 215 -15.64 -34.26 -60.04
CA SER A 215 -16.51 -35.36 -60.46
C SER A 215 -17.87 -34.83 -60.90
N ASP A 216 -18.62 -35.68 -61.59
CA ASP A 216 -20.03 -35.50 -61.93
C ASP A 216 -20.92 -35.11 -60.74
N LYS A 217 -20.52 -35.47 -59.51
CA LYS A 217 -21.21 -35.12 -58.26
C LYS A 217 -20.86 -33.75 -57.69
N LEU A 218 -19.91 -33.01 -58.27
CA LEU A 218 -19.49 -31.69 -57.77
C LEU A 218 -20.60 -30.63 -57.95
N TYR A 219 -21.44 -30.82 -58.97
CA TYR A 219 -22.60 -29.99 -59.25
C TYR A 219 -23.84 -30.87 -59.10
N ASP A 220 -24.79 -30.45 -58.27
CA ASP A 220 -26.02 -31.22 -58.03
C ASP A 220 -26.79 -31.44 -59.36
N GLY A 221 -26.67 -32.65 -59.92
CA GLY A 221 -27.61 -33.26 -60.87
C GLY A 221 -27.74 -32.64 -62.27
N LYS A 222 -26.80 -31.81 -62.73
CA LYS A 222 -26.94 -31.08 -64.01
C LYS A 222 -25.96 -31.61 -65.05
N TRP A 223 -26.43 -32.12 -66.18
CA TRP A 223 -25.60 -32.83 -67.16
C TRP A 223 -25.42 -32.01 -68.45
N PHE A 224 -24.66 -32.53 -69.41
CA PHE A 224 -24.29 -31.84 -70.65
C PHE A 224 -25.45 -31.83 -71.68
N ILE A 225 -25.56 -30.84 -72.56
CA ILE A 225 -26.48 -30.91 -73.72
C ILE A 225 -25.84 -31.71 -74.85
N GLU A 226 -26.61 -32.60 -75.48
CA GLU A 226 -26.28 -33.17 -76.79
C GLU A 226 -26.70 -32.20 -77.91
N TYR A 227 -25.73 -31.59 -78.62
CA TYR A 227 -26.02 -30.70 -79.75
C TYR A 227 -25.59 -31.36 -81.06
N ASN A 228 -26.54 -31.67 -81.95
CA ASN A 228 -26.35 -32.09 -83.36
C ASN A 228 -25.12 -33.00 -83.63
N MET A 229 -25.16 -34.24 -83.15
CA MET A 229 -24.08 -35.24 -83.33
C MET A 229 -24.31 -36.16 -84.53
N ASP A 230 -23.24 -36.49 -85.26
CA ASP A 230 -23.22 -37.61 -86.24
C ASP A 230 -23.32 -38.98 -85.52
N ASP A 231 -23.83 -40.02 -86.19
CA ASP A 231 -24.06 -41.36 -85.59
C ASP A 231 -22.79 -41.98 -84.96
N LYS A 232 -21.62 -41.75 -85.55
CA LYS A 232 -20.32 -42.20 -84.99
C LYS A 232 -19.88 -41.41 -83.75
N GLY A 233 -20.33 -40.17 -83.64
CA GLY A 233 -20.15 -39.31 -82.48
C GLY A 233 -21.01 -39.76 -81.31
N LYS A 234 -22.28 -40.08 -81.60
CA LYS A 234 -23.22 -40.69 -80.63
C LYS A 234 -22.68 -41.99 -80.06
N GLU A 235 -22.08 -42.85 -80.89
CA GLU A 235 -21.46 -44.09 -80.41
C GLU A 235 -20.35 -43.84 -79.37
N LEU A 236 -19.48 -42.84 -79.60
CA LEU A 236 -18.38 -42.49 -78.68
C LEU A 236 -18.88 -41.97 -77.33
N LEU A 237 -19.94 -41.15 -77.35
CA LEU A 237 -20.46 -40.45 -76.16
C LEU A 237 -21.65 -41.18 -75.51
N SER A 238 -22.14 -42.28 -76.09
CA SER A 238 -23.25 -43.11 -75.57
C SER A 238 -23.00 -43.68 -74.17
N ASN A 239 -21.73 -43.79 -73.76
CA ASN A 239 -21.34 -44.26 -72.43
C ASN A 239 -21.44 -43.17 -71.34
N LEU A 240 -21.86 -41.95 -71.69
CA LEU A 240 -22.09 -40.86 -70.76
C LEU A 240 -23.59 -40.74 -70.46
N ASP A 241 -23.95 -40.56 -69.20
CA ASP A 241 -25.34 -40.50 -68.70
C ASP A 241 -25.96 -39.11 -68.98
N ILE A 242 -26.16 -38.77 -70.26
CA ILE A 242 -26.54 -37.42 -70.68
C ILE A 242 -28.07 -37.23 -70.55
N ASN A 243 -28.54 -36.62 -69.46
CA ASN A 243 -29.95 -36.27 -69.26
C ASN A 243 -30.25 -34.81 -69.73
N ASN A 244 -31.34 -34.63 -70.47
CA ASN A 244 -31.82 -33.32 -70.96
C ASN A 244 -32.53 -32.52 -69.85
N HIS A 245 -31.83 -31.58 -69.20
CA HIS A 245 -32.41 -30.66 -68.21
C HIS A 245 -31.89 -29.22 -68.33
N ASN A 246 -32.78 -28.24 -68.17
CA ASN A 246 -32.61 -26.81 -68.54
C ASN A 246 -31.47 -25.99 -67.87
N GLU A 247 -30.59 -26.59 -67.07
CA GLU A 247 -29.42 -25.90 -66.52
C GLU A 247 -28.16 -26.74 -66.78
N TYR A 248 -27.43 -26.41 -67.84
CA TYR A 248 -26.35 -27.26 -68.34
C TYR A 248 -24.98 -26.75 -67.89
N ILE A 249 -24.11 -27.69 -67.47
CA ILE A 249 -22.70 -27.43 -67.14
C ILE A 249 -21.89 -27.15 -68.41
N GLY A 250 -22.31 -27.75 -69.53
CA GLY A 250 -21.74 -27.60 -70.85
C GLY A 250 -22.49 -28.42 -71.90
N GLY A 251 -21.91 -28.60 -73.07
CA GLY A 251 -22.40 -29.49 -74.12
C GLY A 251 -21.26 -29.99 -75.00
N PHE A 252 -21.51 -31.08 -75.71
CA PHE A 252 -20.58 -31.59 -76.72
C PHE A 252 -21.25 -31.48 -78.10
N LEU A 253 -20.45 -31.20 -79.12
CA LEU A 253 -20.82 -31.30 -80.53
C LEU A 253 -19.74 -32.13 -81.20
N SER A 254 -20.10 -33.21 -81.89
CA SER A 254 -19.11 -34.01 -82.62
C SER A 254 -19.56 -34.36 -84.03
N TYR A 255 -18.58 -34.33 -84.94
CA TYR A 255 -18.74 -34.76 -86.32
C TYR A 255 -17.47 -35.48 -86.78
N VAL A 256 -17.63 -36.42 -87.72
CA VAL A 256 -16.50 -37.18 -88.26
C VAL A 256 -16.21 -36.73 -89.67
N LYS A 257 -14.99 -36.24 -89.92
CA LYS A 257 -14.51 -35.86 -91.25
C LYS A 257 -13.20 -36.57 -91.53
N ASP A 258 -13.11 -37.29 -92.64
CA ASP A 258 -11.89 -37.98 -93.10
C ASP A 258 -11.25 -38.92 -92.03
N ASN A 259 -12.08 -39.71 -91.33
CA ASN A 259 -11.69 -40.56 -90.19
C ASN A 259 -11.11 -39.83 -88.96
N VAL A 260 -11.20 -38.50 -88.91
CA VAL A 260 -10.84 -37.70 -87.75
C VAL A 260 -12.11 -37.31 -86.98
N TYR A 261 -12.12 -37.58 -85.66
CA TYR A 261 -13.18 -37.14 -84.76
C TYR A 261 -12.94 -35.68 -84.38
N ASN A 262 -13.82 -34.78 -84.83
CA ASN A 262 -13.82 -33.39 -84.39
C ASN A 262 -14.86 -33.22 -83.30
N ILE A 263 -14.42 -32.78 -82.11
CA ILE A 263 -15.28 -32.62 -80.93
C ILE A 263 -15.12 -31.20 -80.43
N THR A 264 -16.21 -30.44 -80.46
CA THR A 264 -16.30 -29.10 -79.90
C THR A 264 -16.98 -29.19 -78.53
N ILE A 265 -16.35 -28.60 -77.52
CA ILE A 265 -16.86 -28.54 -76.15
C ILE A 265 -17.43 -27.14 -75.92
N TYR A 266 -18.68 -27.08 -75.45
CA TYR A 266 -19.31 -25.86 -74.97
C TYR A 266 -19.30 -25.90 -73.45
N ASP A 267 -18.65 -24.95 -72.78
CA ASP A 267 -18.59 -24.92 -71.32
C ASP A 267 -19.35 -23.71 -70.78
N ASN A 268 -20.03 -23.89 -69.65
CA ASN A 268 -20.67 -22.79 -68.93
C ASN A 268 -19.61 -22.04 -68.11
N VAL A 269 -19.36 -20.78 -68.49
CA VAL A 269 -18.35 -19.90 -67.85
C VAL A 269 -18.68 -19.60 -66.39
N ASN A 270 -19.96 -19.66 -66.00
CA ASN A 270 -20.37 -19.43 -64.60
C ASN A 270 -20.02 -20.61 -63.68
N MET A 271 -19.61 -21.75 -64.23
CA MET A 271 -19.22 -22.94 -63.47
C MET A 271 -17.70 -23.12 -63.52
N MET A 272 -17.03 -22.81 -62.41
CA MET A 272 -15.56 -22.75 -62.32
C MET A 272 -14.81 -24.02 -62.76
N TYR A 273 -15.43 -25.20 -62.65
CA TYR A 273 -14.82 -26.50 -62.99
C TYR A 273 -15.46 -27.18 -64.21
N SER A 274 -16.26 -26.46 -65.02
CA SER A 274 -16.92 -27.03 -66.21
C SER A 274 -15.92 -27.58 -67.22
N THR A 275 -14.98 -26.76 -67.68
CA THR A 275 -13.95 -27.17 -68.64
C THR A 275 -13.11 -28.39 -68.23
N PRO A 276 -12.48 -28.43 -67.04
CA PRO A 276 -11.72 -29.61 -66.63
C PRO A 276 -12.60 -30.86 -66.44
N LEU A 277 -13.87 -30.69 -66.08
CA LEU A 277 -14.83 -31.80 -66.02
C LEU A 277 -15.15 -32.34 -67.43
N SER A 278 -15.44 -31.47 -68.39
CA SER A 278 -15.72 -31.82 -69.79
C SER A 278 -14.58 -32.61 -70.42
N ILE A 279 -13.34 -32.16 -70.20
CA ILE A 279 -12.13 -32.85 -70.69
C ILE A 279 -11.98 -34.21 -70.02
N ASN A 280 -12.22 -34.32 -68.71
CA ASN A 280 -12.11 -35.60 -67.99
C ASN A 280 -13.17 -36.61 -68.46
N LEU A 281 -14.41 -36.16 -68.70
CA LEU A 281 -15.48 -37.01 -69.23
C LEU A 281 -15.16 -37.49 -70.65
N LEU A 282 -14.71 -36.58 -71.52
CA LEU A 282 -14.32 -36.93 -72.88
C LEU A 282 -13.16 -37.93 -72.90
N SER A 283 -12.15 -37.72 -72.06
CA SER A 283 -11.00 -38.62 -71.94
C SER A 283 -11.41 -40.02 -71.48
N ASN A 284 -12.33 -40.10 -70.51
CA ASN A 284 -12.88 -41.38 -70.06
C ASN A 284 -13.77 -42.05 -71.11
N ALA A 285 -14.53 -41.28 -71.91
CA ALA A 285 -15.32 -41.81 -73.02
C ALA A 285 -14.42 -42.43 -74.10
N ILE A 286 -13.34 -41.75 -74.49
CA ILE A 286 -12.33 -42.28 -75.42
C ILE A 286 -11.69 -43.55 -74.85
N LEU A 287 -11.29 -43.55 -73.58
CA LEU A 287 -10.70 -44.72 -72.93
C LEU A 287 -11.66 -45.92 -72.84
N SER A 288 -12.95 -45.66 -72.66
CA SER A 288 -13.98 -46.70 -72.62
C SER A 288 -14.12 -47.41 -73.97
N LYS A 289 -13.99 -46.68 -75.08
CA LYS A 289 -14.06 -47.24 -76.43
C LYS A 289 -12.92 -48.21 -76.75
N TYR A 290 -11.71 -47.93 -76.24
CA TYR A 290 -10.54 -48.80 -76.42
C TYR A 290 -10.42 -49.90 -75.35
N ASN A 291 -11.52 -50.19 -74.65
CA ASN A 291 -11.70 -51.33 -73.74
C ASN A 291 -10.70 -51.38 -72.58
N SER A 292 -10.54 -50.26 -71.87
CA SER A 292 -9.71 -50.18 -70.68
C SER A 292 -10.55 -50.14 -69.40
N LYS A 293 -10.19 -50.94 -68.38
CA LYS A 293 -10.74 -50.80 -67.00
C LYS A 293 -10.21 -49.54 -66.28
N LEU A 294 -9.44 -48.71 -66.97
CA LEU A 294 -8.77 -47.54 -66.43
C LEU A 294 -9.73 -46.34 -66.45
N LYS A 295 -9.79 -45.60 -65.35
CA LYS A 295 -10.54 -44.34 -65.24
C LYS A 295 -9.58 -43.21 -64.86
N ILE A 296 -9.62 -42.12 -65.62
CA ILE A 296 -8.94 -40.88 -65.27
C ILE A 296 -9.78 -40.13 -64.23
N LYS A 297 -9.12 -39.67 -63.17
CA LYS A 297 -9.70 -38.81 -62.15
C LYS A 297 -8.96 -37.48 -62.12
N THR A 298 -9.70 -36.39 -62.31
CA THR A 298 -9.16 -35.04 -62.20
C THR A 298 -9.49 -34.46 -60.83
N SER A 299 -8.54 -33.76 -60.23
CA SER A 299 -8.71 -33.13 -58.93
C SER A 299 -8.04 -31.76 -58.92
N TYR A 300 -8.62 -30.83 -58.19
CA TYR A 300 -8.05 -29.51 -57.96
C TYR A 300 -7.58 -29.42 -56.50
N GLN A 301 -6.31 -29.08 -56.32
CA GLN A 301 -5.76 -28.74 -55.01
C GLN A 301 -5.20 -27.32 -55.12
N PRO A 302 -5.85 -26.33 -54.48
CA PRO A 302 -5.27 -24.99 -54.39
C PRO A 302 -3.91 -25.06 -53.70
N LEU A 303 -3.02 -24.11 -54.02
CA LEU A 303 -1.80 -23.93 -53.25
C LEU A 303 -2.17 -23.44 -51.85
N ASP A 304 -1.48 -23.97 -50.83
CA ASP A 304 -1.62 -23.48 -49.47
C ASP A 304 -1.20 -22.01 -49.43
N ILE A 305 -2.11 -21.16 -48.95
CA ILE A 305 -1.80 -19.74 -48.77
C ILE A 305 -1.11 -19.63 -47.41
N VAL A 306 0.19 -19.37 -47.46
CA VAL A 306 0.96 -18.94 -46.29
C VAL A 306 0.77 -17.43 -46.19
N TYR A 307 -0.05 -16.99 -45.23
CA TYR A 307 0.02 -15.60 -44.78
C TYR A 307 1.29 -15.47 -43.93
N GLU A 308 2.43 -15.32 -44.59
CA GLU A 308 3.56 -14.66 -43.92
C GLU A 308 3.09 -13.25 -43.62
N ILE A 309 3.09 -12.88 -42.34
CA ILE A 309 3.16 -11.47 -41.95
C ILE A 309 4.54 -11.04 -42.43
N PHE A 310 4.66 -10.77 -43.73
CA PHE A 310 5.87 -10.22 -44.30
C PHE A 310 6.14 -8.94 -43.51
N ASN A 311 7.33 -8.86 -42.91
CA ASN A 311 7.96 -7.56 -42.69
C ASN A 311 8.11 -6.95 -44.08
N SER A 312 7.06 -6.30 -44.55
CA SER A 312 7.03 -5.58 -45.81
C SER A 312 8.09 -4.50 -45.72
N SER A 313 8.87 -4.30 -46.77
CA SER A 313 9.80 -3.16 -46.87
C SER A 313 9.09 -1.80 -46.94
N ASN A 314 7.74 -1.79 -46.99
CA ASN A 314 6.93 -0.60 -46.86
C ASN A 314 6.42 -0.45 -45.43
N ASP A 315 6.96 0.54 -44.71
CA ASP A 315 6.69 0.86 -43.30
C ASP A 315 5.21 1.08 -42.93
N LYS A 316 4.32 1.25 -43.90
CA LYS A 316 2.89 1.53 -43.66
C LYS A 316 2.07 0.29 -43.31
N ASP A 317 2.38 -0.88 -43.88
CA ASP A 317 1.57 -2.10 -43.65
C ASP A 317 2.06 -2.90 -42.42
N ASN A 318 3.33 -2.72 -42.02
CA ASN A 318 3.84 -3.21 -40.73
C ASN A 318 3.27 -2.42 -39.54
N LEU A 319 2.71 -1.23 -39.80
CA LEU A 319 2.17 -0.33 -38.79
C LEU A 319 0.92 -0.92 -38.14
N ASP A 320 0.03 -1.62 -38.85
CA ASP A 320 -1.30 -1.91 -38.29
C ASP A 320 -1.35 -3.13 -37.35
N ASN A 321 -0.68 -4.24 -37.68
CA ASN A 321 -0.76 -5.47 -36.86
C ASN A 321 0.25 -5.49 -35.70
N GLN A 322 1.48 -4.99 -35.91
CA GLN A 322 2.45 -4.89 -34.81
C GLN A 322 2.01 -3.83 -33.78
N ASN A 323 1.41 -2.72 -34.22
CA ASN A 323 0.89 -1.72 -33.30
C ASN A 323 -0.26 -2.24 -32.46
N LEU A 324 -1.23 -2.99 -33.01
CA LEU A 324 -2.34 -3.49 -32.20
C LEU A 324 -1.85 -4.41 -31.07
N THR A 325 -0.92 -5.32 -31.36
CA THR A 325 -0.33 -6.19 -30.33
C THR A 325 0.50 -5.42 -29.31
N ASN A 326 1.26 -4.41 -29.74
CA ASN A 326 2.04 -3.56 -28.85
C ASN A 326 1.13 -2.69 -27.96
N ILE A 327 0.05 -2.14 -28.50
CA ILE A 327 -0.96 -1.36 -27.76
C ILE A 327 -1.62 -2.22 -26.68
N ILE A 328 -2.00 -3.47 -27.00
CA ILE A 328 -2.58 -4.39 -26.01
C ILE A 328 -1.58 -4.70 -24.90
N ILE A 329 -0.32 -4.97 -25.25
CA ILE A 329 0.74 -5.25 -24.28
C ILE A 329 1.01 -4.02 -23.39
N GLU A 330 1.08 -2.83 -23.97
CA GLU A 330 1.25 -1.57 -23.24
C GLU A 330 0.10 -1.33 -22.25
N PHE A 331 -1.15 -1.54 -22.66
CA PHE A 331 -2.31 -1.38 -21.78
C PHE A 331 -2.27 -2.34 -20.59
N VAL A 332 -1.87 -3.59 -20.81
CA VAL A 332 -1.73 -4.60 -19.74
C VAL A 332 -0.65 -4.19 -18.74
N ILE A 333 0.49 -3.68 -19.22
CA ILE A 333 1.60 -3.23 -18.37
C ILE A 333 1.20 -1.99 -17.54
N VAL A 334 0.48 -1.03 -18.13
CA VAL A 334 0.01 0.16 -17.41
C VAL A 334 -1.00 -0.21 -16.33
N ALA A 335 -1.97 -1.07 -16.65
CA ALA A 335 -2.96 -1.55 -15.68
C ALA A 335 -2.28 -2.28 -14.51
N GLU A 336 -1.24 -3.05 -14.80
CA GLU A 336 -0.45 -3.74 -13.78
C GLU A 336 0.29 -2.77 -12.85
N ILE A 337 1.00 -1.79 -13.41
CA ILE A 337 1.71 -0.78 -12.63
C ILE A 337 0.73 -0.04 -11.70
N ALA A 338 -0.48 0.26 -12.18
CA ALA A 338 -1.53 0.87 -11.38
C ALA A 338 -1.98 -0.02 -10.21
N ILE A 339 -2.16 -1.33 -10.45
CA ILE A 339 -2.52 -2.30 -9.39
C ILE A 339 -1.39 -2.40 -8.36
N MET A 340 -0.12 -2.44 -8.79
CA MET A 340 1.03 -2.46 -7.89
C MET A 340 1.06 -1.21 -6.99
N PHE A 341 0.91 -0.02 -7.58
CA PHE A 341 0.91 1.23 -6.80
C PHE A 341 -0.25 1.29 -5.82
N SER A 342 -1.42 0.79 -6.21
CA SER A 342 -2.58 0.76 -5.33
C SER A 342 -2.35 -0.11 -4.09
N LEU A 343 -1.75 -1.28 -4.27
CA LEU A 343 -1.40 -2.20 -3.18
C LEU A 343 -0.32 -1.64 -2.26
N LEU A 344 0.66 -0.92 -2.80
CA LEU A 344 1.69 -0.25 -2.01
C LEU A 344 1.08 0.83 -1.10
N ILE A 345 0.22 1.70 -1.64
CA ILE A 345 -0.43 2.78 -0.88
C ILE A 345 -1.32 2.22 0.24
N SER A 346 -2.01 1.11 -0.03
CA SER A 346 -2.86 0.43 0.96
C SER A 346 -2.09 -0.05 2.21
N LEU A 347 -0.76 -0.15 2.16
CA LEU A 347 0.02 -0.57 3.32
C LEU A 347 0.49 0.60 4.20
N TYR A 348 0.84 1.73 3.58
CA TYR A 348 1.43 2.87 4.29
C TYR A 348 0.42 3.62 5.15
N GLY A 349 -0.75 3.93 4.60
CA GLY A 349 -1.81 4.67 5.31
C GLY A 349 -2.17 4.03 6.65
N PRO A 350 -2.56 2.74 6.68
CA PRO A 350 -2.94 2.06 7.91
C PRO A 350 -1.82 2.00 8.97
N THR A 351 -0.56 1.86 8.57
CA THR A 351 0.55 1.83 9.54
C THR A 351 0.74 3.18 10.25
N LEU A 352 0.62 4.28 9.52
CA LEU A 352 0.71 5.63 10.09
C LEU A 352 -0.50 5.96 10.97
N VAL A 353 -1.70 5.55 10.56
CA VAL A 353 -2.92 5.69 11.37
C VAL A 353 -2.77 4.92 12.67
N LYS A 354 -2.33 3.66 12.61
CA LYS A 354 -2.08 2.83 13.79
C LYS A 354 -1.04 3.44 14.73
N GLU A 355 0.06 3.97 14.19
CA GLU A 355 1.10 4.65 14.99
C GLU A 355 0.58 5.91 15.71
N ARG A 356 -0.45 6.58 15.14
CA ARG A 356 -1.15 7.70 15.78
C ARG A 356 -2.16 7.23 16.83
N GLU A 357 -2.96 6.22 16.53
CA GLU A 357 -3.96 5.66 17.46
C GLU A 357 -3.31 5.09 18.72
N GLU A 358 -2.19 4.39 18.58
CA GLU A 358 -1.43 3.83 19.71
C GLU A 358 -0.55 4.88 20.42
N ASN A 359 -0.61 6.17 20.02
CA ASN A 359 0.18 7.28 20.55
C ASN A 359 1.72 7.03 20.53
N ILE A 360 2.19 6.14 19.64
CA ILE A 360 3.61 5.79 19.51
C ILE A 360 4.41 7.03 19.08
N THR A 361 3.84 7.85 18.20
CA THR A 361 4.47 9.10 17.74
C THR A 361 4.77 10.05 18.90
N GLN A 362 3.82 10.22 19.83
CA GLN A 362 4.01 11.06 21.02
C GLN A 362 5.07 10.47 21.95
N GLN A 363 5.07 9.15 22.16
CA GLN A 363 6.10 8.48 22.96
C GLN A 363 7.51 8.68 22.37
N LEU A 364 7.65 8.61 21.05
CA LEU A 364 8.94 8.87 20.38
C LEU A 364 9.41 10.31 20.57
N TYR A 365 8.50 11.29 20.50
CA TYR A 365 8.82 12.69 20.77
C TYR A 365 9.21 12.95 22.22
N LEU A 366 8.52 12.33 23.17
CA LEU A 366 8.88 12.39 24.60
C LEU A 366 10.26 11.76 24.88
N ASN A 367 10.62 10.73 24.11
CA ASN A 367 11.93 10.07 24.17
C ASN A 367 13.04 10.82 23.40
N GLY A 368 12.75 12.01 22.85
CA GLY A 368 13.76 12.89 22.23
C GLY A 368 13.95 12.73 20.72
N MET A 369 13.04 12.04 20.01
CA MET A 369 13.03 12.06 18.54
C MET A 369 12.55 13.43 18.05
N LYS A 370 13.29 14.02 17.11
CA LYS A 370 12.84 15.25 16.42
C LYS A 370 11.80 14.91 15.36
N ASN A 371 10.82 15.80 15.16
CA ASN A 371 9.77 15.65 14.15
C ASN A 371 10.35 15.39 12.74
N LEU A 372 11.37 16.15 12.33
CA LEU A 372 12.04 15.95 11.03
C LEU A 372 12.71 14.58 10.91
N ASN A 373 13.38 14.11 11.97
CA ASN A 373 14.08 12.82 11.95
C ASN A 373 13.08 11.65 11.84
N TYR A 374 11.91 11.78 12.48
CA TYR A 374 10.82 10.83 12.35
C TYR A 374 10.34 10.73 10.89
N TRP A 375 9.95 11.86 10.28
CA TRP A 375 9.43 11.86 8.91
C TRP A 375 10.45 11.41 7.87
N ILE A 376 11.72 11.83 7.99
CA ILE A 376 12.79 11.34 7.11
C ILE A 376 12.92 9.82 7.26
N GLY A 377 12.88 9.30 8.49
CA GLY A 377 12.96 7.86 8.74
C GLY A 377 11.78 7.09 8.13
N VAL A 378 10.56 7.60 8.26
CA VAL A 378 9.34 7.08 7.61
C VAL A 378 9.55 6.99 6.10
N ILE A 379 9.84 8.13 5.45
CA ILE A 379 9.98 8.25 4.00
C ILE A 379 11.09 7.33 3.47
N CYS A 380 12.26 7.32 4.11
CA CYS A 380 13.38 6.47 3.69
C CYS A 380 13.06 4.97 3.82
N SER A 381 12.40 4.57 4.91
CA SER A 381 12.02 3.15 5.11
C SER A 381 10.98 2.69 4.08
N ASP A 382 10.04 3.57 3.74
CA ASP A 382 8.94 3.28 2.83
C ASP A 382 9.46 3.25 1.38
N LEU A 383 10.29 4.23 0.99
CA LEU A 383 10.97 4.26 -0.31
C LEU A 383 11.83 3.01 -0.54
N LEU A 384 12.56 2.53 0.46
CA LEU A 384 13.38 1.32 0.35
C LEU A 384 12.55 0.08 -0.04
N CYS A 385 11.31 -0.01 0.44
CA CYS A 385 10.41 -1.11 0.10
C CYS A 385 9.91 -1.00 -1.34
N VAL A 386 9.62 0.22 -1.82
CA VAL A 386 9.20 0.46 -3.21
C VAL A 386 10.36 0.28 -4.21
N LEU A 387 11.57 0.65 -3.80
CA LEU A 387 12.76 0.63 -4.65
C LEU A 387 13.04 -0.79 -5.18
N LEU A 388 12.79 -1.82 -4.37
CA LEU A 388 12.93 -3.22 -4.80
C LEU A 388 11.99 -3.54 -5.99
N SER A 389 10.74 -3.12 -5.91
CA SER A 389 9.75 -3.33 -6.98
C SER A 389 10.13 -2.58 -8.27
N ILE A 390 10.62 -1.35 -8.15
CA ILE A 390 11.12 -0.57 -9.29
C ILE A 390 12.36 -1.22 -9.91
N LEU A 391 13.29 -1.73 -9.09
CA LEU A 391 14.51 -2.39 -9.55
C LEU A 391 14.19 -3.65 -10.35
N LEU A 392 13.15 -4.40 -9.94
CA LEU A 392 12.70 -5.58 -10.67
C LEU A 392 12.12 -5.20 -12.04
N VAL A 393 11.23 -4.22 -12.11
CA VAL A 393 10.64 -3.75 -13.38
C VAL A 393 11.75 -3.28 -14.35
N THR A 394 12.72 -2.50 -13.86
CA THR A 394 13.83 -1.99 -14.68
C THR A 394 14.80 -3.08 -15.15
N ILE A 395 15.05 -4.12 -14.35
CA ILE A 395 15.85 -5.29 -14.78
C ILE A 395 15.14 -6.02 -15.93
N PHE A 396 13.83 -6.19 -15.84
CA PHE A 396 13.03 -6.85 -16.88
C PHE A 396 13.00 -6.04 -18.19
N GLU A 397 12.79 -4.73 -18.10
CA GLU A 397 12.83 -3.82 -19.24
C GLU A 397 14.15 -3.94 -20.04
N LYS A 398 15.27 -4.07 -19.32
CA LYS A 398 16.59 -4.23 -19.90
C LYS A 398 16.81 -5.60 -20.55
N TYR A 399 16.13 -6.65 -20.08
CA TYR A 399 16.30 -8.02 -20.58
C TYR A 399 15.56 -8.27 -21.89
N ASP A 400 14.37 -7.70 -22.08
CA ASP A 400 13.53 -8.04 -23.24
C ASP A 400 13.81 -7.20 -24.50
N LYS A 401 14.78 -6.26 -24.44
CA LYS A 401 15.08 -5.29 -25.53
C LYS A 401 13.78 -4.72 -26.13
N ALA A 402 12.76 -4.54 -25.30
CA ALA A 402 11.45 -4.16 -25.77
C ALA A 402 11.48 -2.66 -26.04
N SER A 403 11.48 -2.29 -27.31
CA SER A 403 11.31 -0.92 -27.81
C SER A 403 9.98 -0.28 -27.37
N THR A 404 9.15 -0.98 -26.60
CA THR A 404 7.87 -0.52 -26.05
C THR A 404 8.02 0.45 -24.87
N PHE A 405 9.18 0.52 -24.20
CA PHE A 405 9.36 1.44 -23.07
C PHE A 405 9.94 2.82 -23.43
N SER A 406 10.39 3.03 -24.68
CA SER A 406 11.24 4.20 -25.00
C SER A 406 10.52 5.55 -25.00
N SER A 407 9.18 5.60 -24.98
CA SER A 407 8.45 6.86 -25.22
C SER A 407 7.63 7.39 -24.05
N ILE A 408 7.21 6.58 -23.06
CA ILE A 408 6.17 7.02 -22.10
C ILE A 408 6.53 6.73 -20.63
N PHE A 409 7.26 5.66 -20.34
CA PHE A 409 7.54 5.24 -18.97
C PHE A 409 9.00 5.46 -18.60
N ASN A 410 9.31 6.65 -18.10
CA ASN A 410 10.57 6.88 -17.44
C ASN A 410 10.44 6.44 -15.96
N PRO A 411 11.32 5.59 -15.39
CA PRO A 411 11.36 5.32 -13.95
C PRO A 411 11.40 6.60 -13.09
N VAL A 412 11.79 7.73 -13.67
CA VAL A 412 11.67 9.07 -13.07
C VAL A 412 10.22 9.51 -12.84
N SER A 413 9.28 9.24 -13.76
CA SER A 413 7.87 9.64 -13.59
C SER A 413 7.18 8.84 -12.50
N THR A 414 7.45 7.54 -12.42
CA THR A 414 6.96 6.66 -11.33
C THR A 414 7.56 7.03 -9.98
N LEU A 415 8.83 7.45 -9.93
CA LEU A 415 9.47 7.98 -8.73
C LEU A 415 8.88 9.33 -8.29
N ILE A 416 8.58 10.23 -9.24
CA ILE A 416 7.88 11.50 -8.95
C ILE A 416 6.48 11.24 -8.37
N LEU A 417 5.75 10.26 -8.89
CA LEU A 417 4.44 9.87 -8.36
C LEU A 417 4.51 9.30 -6.95
N CYS A 418 5.54 8.51 -6.64
CA CYS A 418 5.82 8.07 -5.27
C CYS A 418 6.10 9.26 -4.35
N LEU A 419 6.88 10.23 -4.80
CA LEU A 419 7.19 11.42 -4.00
C LEU A 419 5.97 12.33 -3.79
N VAL A 420 5.09 12.45 -4.80
CA VAL A 420 3.85 13.24 -4.71
C VAL A 420 2.83 12.59 -3.78
N SER A 421 2.67 11.26 -3.84
CA SER A 421 1.79 10.51 -2.92
C SER A 421 2.30 10.56 -1.48
N VAL A 422 3.62 10.44 -1.27
CA VAL A 422 4.26 10.62 0.04
C VAL A 422 4.11 12.07 0.53
N TYR A 423 4.26 13.08 -0.33
CA TYR A 423 4.03 14.49 0.01
C TYR A 423 2.57 14.79 0.39
N ALA A 424 1.61 14.15 -0.27
CA ALA A 424 0.19 14.28 0.06
C ALA A 424 -0.12 13.72 1.45
N ILE A 425 0.43 12.55 1.79
CA ILE A 425 0.31 11.94 3.13
C ILE A 425 0.97 12.82 4.21
N LEU A 426 2.09 13.48 3.89
CA LEU A 426 2.75 14.44 4.79
C LEU A 426 1.88 15.69 5.06
N LYS A 427 1.13 16.16 4.06
CA LYS A 427 0.27 17.35 4.16
C LYS A 427 -1.06 17.08 4.86
N GLU A 428 -1.50 15.83 4.90
CA GLU A 428 -2.63 15.30 5.69
C GLU A 428 -2.37 15.29 7.22
N GLY A 429 -1.22 15.79 7.66
CA GLY A 429 -1.01 16.20 9.05
C GLY A 429 -1.98 17.29 9.53
N ASP A 430 -2.64 18.01 8.61
CA ASP A 430 -3.72 18.96 8.90
C ASP A 430 -5.09 18.40 8.48
N LYS A 431 -6.06 18.51 9.39
CA LYS A 431 -7.26 17.67 9.56
C LYS A 431 -8.33 17.60 8.45
N ASP A 432 -8.18 18.21 7.27
CA ASP A 432 -9.37 18.65 6.51
C ASP A 432 -9.58 18.16 5.05
N MET A 433 -9.02 17.04 4.56
CA MET A 433 -9.17 16.71 3.13
C MET A 433 -9.22 15.22 2.72
N GLU A 434 -10.25 14.47 3.13
CA GLU A 434 -10.43 13.06 2.72
C GLU A 434 -10.73 12.86 1.20
N TRP A 435 -11.43 13.79 0.53
CA TRP A 435 -11.84 13.62 -0.88
C TRP A 435 -10.74 13.98 -1.90
N LYS A 436 -9.77 14.82 -1.52
CA LYS A 436 -8.64 15.16 -2.40
C LYS A 436 -7.67 13.99 -2.58
N PHE A 437 -7.64 13.05 -1.63
CA PHE A 437 -6.91 11.78 -1.74
C PHE A 437 -7.34 10.99 -2.99
N TYR A 438 -8.66 10.87 -3.22
CA TYR A 438 -9.21 10.19 -4.40
C TYR A 438 -8.96 10.96 -5.69
N LEU A 439 -9.05 12.30 -5.67
CA LEU A 439 -8.84 13.14 -6.86
C LEU A 439 -7.37 13.16 -7.31
N LEU A 440 -6.42 13.07 -6.36
CA LEU A 440 -5.00 12.91 -6.66
C LEU A 440 -4.64 11.46 -7.07
N TYR A 441 -5.47 10.48 -6.72
CA TYR A 441 -5.37 9.08 -7.19
C TYR A 441 -5.74 8.94 -8.68
N ILE A 442 -6.67 9.79 -9.13
CA ILE A 442 -7.17 9.83 -10.50
C ILE A 442 -6.24 10.65 -11.41
N LEU A 443 -5.55 11.66 -10.89
CA LEU A 443 -4.65 12.52 -11.66
C LEU A 443 -3.53 11.77 -12.43
N PRO A 444 -2.87 10.76 -11.85
CA PRO A 444 -1.99 9.85 -12.57
C PRO A 444 -2.76 9.12 -13.68
N MET A 445 -3.92 8.52 -13.38
CA MET A 445 -4.74 7.84 -14.40
C MET A 445 -5.15 8.77 -15.56
N ILE A 446 -5.38 10.06 -15.30
CA ILE A 446 -5.67 11.08 -16.32
C ILE A 446 -4.41 11.42 -17.14
N PHE A 447 -3.24 11.54 -16.51
CA PHE A 447 -1.97 11.76 -17.20
C PHE A 447 -1.46 10.53 -17.97
N PHE A 448 -1.90 9.32 -17.58
CA PHE A 448 -1.58 8.04 -18.20
C PHE A 448 -2.67 7.54 -19.17
N ALA A 449 -3.73 8.31 -19.40
CA ALA A 449 -4.63 8.05 -20.51
C ALA A 449 -3.79 8.13 -21.80
N PRO A 450 -3.74 7.07 -22.62
CA PRO A 450 -2.96 7.10 -23.83
C PRO A 450 -3.46 8.26 -24.66
N SER A 451 -2.55 9.13 -25.09
CA SER A 451 -2.81 10.08 -26.16
C SER A 451 -3.07 9.29 -27.44
N ALA A 452 -4.25 8.68 -27.51
CA ALA A 452 -4.87 8.19 -28.73
C ALA A 452 -5.40 9.41 -29.48
N ILE A 453 -4.48 10.28 -29.91
CA ILE A 453 -4.76 11.27 -30.95
C ILE A 453 -3.66 11.05 -31.98
N PRO A 454 -3.96 10.40 -33.11
CA PRO A 454 -3.00 10.24 -34.18
C PRO A 454 -2.75 11.62 -34.79
N THR A 455 -1.49 12.03 -34.86
CA THR A 455 -1.02 12.97 -35.89
C THR A 455 -0.40 12.19 -37.02
#